data_AF-Q08HM9-F1
#
_entry.id   AF-Q08HM9-F1
#
_cell.length_a   1.000
_cell.length_b   1.000
_cell.length_c   1.000
_cell.angle_alpha   90.00
_cell.angle_beta   90.00
_cell.angle_gamma   90.00
#
_symmetry.space_group_name_H-M   'P 1'
#
loop_
_entity.id
_entity.type
_entity.pdbx_description
1 polymer ?
#
loop_
_entity_poly.entity_id
_entity_poly.type
_entity_poly.pdbx_seq_one_letter_code
_entity_poly.pdbx_strand_id
1 'polypeptide(L)'
;VRGTVRNPDDSKNSHLKELEGAEERLTLHKVDLLDLESVKAAINGCDGVLHTASPVTDNPEEMVEPAVNGAKNVIIAAAEAKVRRVVFTSSIGAVYMDPSRNIDEVVDESCWSNLEYCKNTKNWYCYGKAVAEQAAWDEAKARGVDLVVVNPVLVLGPLLQSTINASTIHILKYLAGSAKT
;
A
#
# COMPACT_ATOMS: atom_id res chain seq x y z
N VAL A 1 -4.44 8.91 -16.22
CA VAL A 1 -4.41 8.08 -14.98
C VAL A 1 -5.58 7.13 -15.01
N ARG A 2 -5.32 5.83 -14.77
CA ARG A 2 -6.37 4.83 -14.54
C ARG A 2 -6.44 4.56 -13.05
N GLY A 3 -7.37 5.22 -12.37
CA GLY A 3 -7.58 5.05 -10.93
C GLY A 3 -8.41 3.79 -10.68
N THR A 4 -8.00 2.95 -9.74
CA THR A 4 -8.73 1.75 -9.35
C THR A 4 -9.48 1.99 -8.05
N VAL A 5 -10.78 1.68 -8.02
CA VAL A 5 -11.63 1.83 -6.83
C VAL A 5 -12.62 0.67 -6.76
N ARG A 6 -13.10 0.30 -5.57
CA ARG A 6 -14.07 -0.81 -5.42
C ARG A 6 -15.43 -0.51 -6.05
N ASN A 7 -15.81 0.77 -6.10
CA ASN A 7 -17.04 1.25 -6.74
C ASN A 7 -16.80 2.68 -7.28
N PRO A 8 -16.72 2.89 -8.60
CA PRO A 8 -16.51 4.22 -9.21
C PRO A 8 -17.60 5.25 -8.93
N ASP A 9 -18.82 4.79 -8.65
CA ASP A 9 -19.99 5.65 -8.43
C ASP A 9 -20.18 6.06 -6.97
N ASP A 10 -19.35 5.53 -6.07
CA ASP A 10 -19.35 5.89 -4.64
C ASP A 10 -18.91 7.35 -4.46
N SER A 11 -19.71 8.12 -3.72
CA SER A 11 -19.49 9.56 -3.47
C SER A 11 -18.17 9.84 -2.75
N LYS A 12 -17.58 8.85 -2.07
CA LYS A 12 -16.24 9.00 -1.48
C LYS A 12 -15.17 9.33 -2.53
N ASN A 13 -15.40 9.01 -3.81
CA ASN A 13 -14.44 9.25 -4.89
C ASN A 13 -14.61 10.63 -5.55
N SER A 14 -15.61 11.45 -5.16
CA SER A 14 -15.90 12.73 -5.84
C SER A 14 -14.71 13.66 -5.88
N HIS A 15 -13.92 13.73 -4.81
CA HIS A 15 -12.70 14.52 -4.72
C HIS A 15 -11.67 14.19 -5.82
N LEU A 16 -11.68 12.98 -6.39
CA LEU A 16 -10.79 12.61 -7.50
C LEU A 16 -11.23 13.24 -8.82
N LYS A 17 -12.54 13.38 -9.03
CA LYS A 17 -13.14 13.95 -10.26
C LYS A 17 -13.01 15.48 -10.29
N GLU A 18 -12.84 16.11 -9.13
CA GLU A 18 -12.67 17.56 -8.98
C GLU A 18 -11.21 18.03 -9.18
N LEU A 19 -10.26 17.10 -9.32
CA LEU A 19 -8.87 17.45 -9.59
C LEU A 19 -8.71 18.07 -10.99
N GLU A 20 -7.80 19.02 -11.12
CA GLU A 20 -7.48 19.65 -12.40
C GLU A 20 -7.07 18.60 -13.45
N GLY A 21 -7.78 18.59 -14.58
CA GLY A 21 -7.53 17.66 -15.68
C GLY A 21 -8.09 16.26 -15.50
N ALA A 22 -8.87 16.00 -14.44
CA ALA A 22 -9.49 14.70 -14.22
C ALA A 22 -10.53 14.37 -15.29
N GLU A 23 -11.31 15.36 -15.74
CA GLU A 23 -12.35 15.17 -16.75
C GLU A 23 -11.79 14.59 -18.07
N GLU A 24 -10.60 15.01 -18.48
CA GLU A 24 -9.99 14.56 -19.74
C GLU A 24 -9.03 13.38 -19.56
N ARG A 25 -8.42 13.21 -18.38
CA ARG A 25 -7.28 12.30 -18.19
C ARG A 25 -7.42 11.31 -17.03
N LEU A 26 -8.49 11.35 -16.24
CA LEU A 26 -8.77 10.36 -15.21
C LEU A 26 -9.91 9.43 -15.63
N THR A 27 -9.66 8.13 -15.58
CA THR A 27 -10.72 7.12 -15.67
C THR A 27 -10.72 6.29 -14.40
N LEU A 28 -11.88 6.13 -13.76
CA LEU A 28 -12.05 5.26 -12.59
C LEU A 28 -12.53 3.87 -13.03
N HIS A 29 -11.80 2.84 -12.62
CA HIS A 29 -12.08 1.44 -12.94
C HIS A 29 -12.51 0.71 -11.68
N LYS A 30 -13.58 -0.08 -11.80
CA LYS A 30 -14.02 -0.97 -10.72
C LYS A 30 -13.05 -2.14 -10.60
N VAL A 31 -12.34 -2.24 -9.49
CA VAL A 31 -11.32 -3.27 -9.25
C VAL A 31 -11.38 -3.75 -7.80
N ASP A 32 -11.22 -5.06 -7.63
CA ASP A 32 -10.86 -5.67 -6.35
C ASP A 32 -9.44 -6.22 -6.47
N LEU A 33 -8.58 -5.95 -5.49
CA LEU A 33 -7.20 -6.45 -5.48
C LEU A 33 -7.13 -7.98 -5.47
N LEU A 34 -8.16 -8.65 -4.95
CA LEU A 34 -8.23 -10.11 -4.92
C LEU A 34 -8.79 -10.72 -6.21
N ASP A 35 -9.36 -9.90 -7.10
CA ASP A 35 -9.80 -10.32 -8.44
C ASP A 35 -8.72 -9.96 -9.47
N LEU A 36 -7.87 -10.94 -9.76
CA LEU A 36 -6.76 -10.80 -10.70
C LEU A 36 -7.21 -10.31 -12.08
N GLU A 37 -8.35 -10.76 -12.59
CA GLU A 37 -8.80 -10.37 -13.94
C GLU A 37 -9.24 -8.91 -13.97
N SER A 38 -9.85 -8.41 -12.88
CA SER A 38 -10.14 -6.97 -12.74
C SER A 38 -8.86 -6.13 -12.69
N VAL A 39 -7.82 -6.62 -12.01
CA VAL A 39 -6.50 -5.96 -11.92
C VAL A 39 -5.81 -5.93 -13.29
N LYS A 40 -5.80 -7.06 -14.02
CA LYS A 40 -5.25 -7.15 -15.38
C LYS A 40 -5.95 -6.18 -16.32
N ALA A 41 -7.28 -6.14 -16.31
CA ALA A 41 -8.05 -5.25 -17.17
C ALA A 41 -7.69 -3.77 -16.93
N ALA A 42 -7.51 -3.37 -15.67
CA ALA A 42 -7.13 -2.00 -15.32
C ALA A 42 -5.69 -1.65 -15.73
N ILE A 43 -4.75 -2.60 -15.61
CA ILE A 43 -3.32 -2.38 -15.91
C ILE A 43 -3.00 -2.49 -17.41
N ASN A 44 -3.78 -3.24 -18.19
CA ASN A 44 -3.51 -3.45 -19.61
C ASN A 44 -3.41 -2.14 -20.41
N GLY A 45 -2.26 -1.92 -21.06
CA GLY A 45 -1.97 -0.70 -21.83
C GLY A 45 -1.40 0.47 -21.00
N CYS A 46 -1.11 0.28 -19.71
CA CYS A 46 -0.39 1.26 -18.91
C CYS A 46 1.13 1.14 -19.09
N ASP A 47 1.84 2.27 -19.15
CA ASP A 47 3.31 2.28 -19.17
C ASP A 47 3.94 2.00 -17.79
N GLY A 48 3.22 2.27 -16.71
CA GLY A 48 3.69 2.07 -15.33
C GLY A 48 2.53 1.98 -14.34
N VAL A 49 2.82 1.44 -13.15
CA VAL A 49 1.81 1.18 -12.11
C VAL A 49 2.28 1.72 -10.78
N LEU A 50 1.42 2.47 -10.09
CA LEU A 50 1.61 2.87 -8.69
C LEU A 50 0.69 2.00 -7.81
N HIS A 51 1.25 0.97 -7.17
CA HIS A 51 0.50 0.12 -6.26
C HIS A 51 0.48 0.73 -4.86
N THR A 52 -0.56 1.51 -4.58
CA THR A 52 -0.76 2.20 -3.29
C THR A 52 -1.84 1.55 -2.42
N ALA A 53 -2.75 0.80 -3.02
CA ALA A 53 -3.90 0.20 -2.35
C ALA A 53 -3.46 -0.92 -1.39
N SER A 54 -3.81 -0.78 -0.12
CA SER A 54 -3.57 -1.75 0.94
C SER A 54 -4.58 -1.49 2.06
N PRO A 55 -5.05 -2.52 2.77
CA PRO A 55 -5.69 -2.32 4.07
C PRO A 55 -4.72 -1.59 5.02
N VAL A 56 -5.28 -0.87 5.99
CA VAL A 56 -4.52 -0.22 7.08
C VAL A 56 -5.25 -0.53 8.38
N THR A 57 -4.95 -1.69 8.95
CA THR A 57 -5.60 -2.26 10.13
C THR A 57 -4.68 -3.27 10.81
N ASP A 58 -4.85 -3.46 12.11
CA ASP A 58 -4.20 -4.54 12.87
C ASP A 58 -5.09 -5.78 13.02
N ASN A 59 -6.23 -5.85 12.31
CA ASN A 59 -6.95 -7.11 12.15
C ASN A 59 -6.19 -7.99 11.11
N PRO A 60 -5.60 -9.13 11.52
CA PRO A 60 -4.82 -9.97 10.60
C PRO A 60 -5.62 -10.50 9.41
N GLU A 61 -6.90 -10.82 9.62
CA GLU A 61 -7.79 -11.38 8.58
C GLU A 61 -8.04 -10.37 7.46
N GLU A 62 -8.16 -9.09 7.82
CA GLU A 62 -8.37 -8.00 6.87
C GLU A 62 -7.07 -7.47 6.27
N MET A 63 -5.93 -7.70 6.93
CA MET A 63 -4.65 -7.10 6.56
C MET A 63 -3.79 -8.02 5.69
N VAL A 64 -3.48 -9.23 6.19
CA VAL A 64 -2.35 -10.02 5.67
C VAL A 64 -2.64 -10.57 4.29
N GLU A 65 -3.73 -11.32 4.15
CA GLU A 65 -4.08 -11.95 2.88
C GLU A 65 -4.36 -10.91 1.78
N PRO A 66 -5.16 -9.85 2.02
CA PRO A 66 -5.42 -8.85 0.98
C PRO A 66 -4.17 -8.05 0.58
N ALA A 67 -3.26 -7.75 1.52
CA ALA A 67 -2.01 -7.07 1.20
C ALA A 67 -1.08 -7.95 0.34
N VAL A 68 -0.89 -9.22 0.73
CA VAL A 68 0.02 -10.14 0.02
C VAL A 68 -0.53 -10.54 -1.35
N ASN A 69 -1.78 -11.00 -1.42
CA ASN A 69 -2.38 -11.44 -2.67
C ASN A 69 -2.65 -10.27 -3.62
N GLY A 70 -3.02 -9.10 -3.08
CA GLY A 70 -3.14 -7.88 -3.87
C GLY A 70 -1.82 -7.46 -4.51
N ALA A 71 -0.72 -7.46 -3.74
CA ALA A 71 0.60 -7.15 -4.26
C ALA A 71 1.03 -8.13 -5.37
N LYS A 72 0.87 -9.44 -5.15
CA LYS A 72 1.14 -10.47 -6.16
C LYS A 72 0.31 -10.25 -7.42
N ASN A 73 -1.00 -10.06 -7.30
CA ASN A 73 -1.89 -9.86 -8.45
C ASN A 73 -1.48 -8.65 -9.29
N VAL A 74 -1.07 -7.55 -8.66
CA VAL A 74 -0.57 -6.37 -9.38
C VAL A 74 0.72 -6.67 -10.14
N ILE A 75 1.67 -7.38 -9.54
CA ILE A 75 2.92 -7.75 -10.22
C ILE A 75 2.67 -8.73 -11.37
N ILE A 76 1.78 -9.71 -11.19
CA ILE A 76 1.37 -10.66 -12.23
C ILE A 76 0.77 -9.90 -13.42
N ALA A 77 -0.19 -9.01 -13.16
CA ALA A 77 -0.84 -8.20 -14.20
C ALA A 77 0.13 -7.23 -14.88
N ALA A 78 1.04 -6.62 -14.12
CA ALA A 78 2.09 -5.74 -14.61
C ALA A 78 3.04 -6.46 -15.59
N ALA A 79 3.45 -7.68 -15.25
CA ALA A 79 4.29 -8.50 -16.12
C ALA A 79 3.58 -8.84 -17.43
N GLU A 80 2.31 -9.25 -17.37
CA GLU A 80 1.50 -9.60 -18.54
C GLU A 80 1.30 -8.40 -19.47
N ALA A 81 1.02 -7.23 -18.91
CA ALA A 81 0.87 -5.97 -19.64
C ALA A 81 2.21 -5.37 -20.10
N LYS A 82 3.36 -5.95 -19.72
CA LYS A 82 4.71 -5.47 -20.02
C LYS A 82 4.92 -4.01 -19.59
N VAL A 83 4.43 -3.66 -18.40
CA VAL A 83 4.65 -2.32 -17.84
C VAL A 83 6.13 -2.08 -17.63
N ARG A 84 6.58 -0.84 -17.79
CA ARG A 84 8.01 -0.49 -17.68
C ARG A 84 8.51 -0.55 -16.25
N ARG A 85 7.68 -0.15 -15.29
CA ARG A 85 8.00 -0.16 -13.86
C ARG A 85 6.74 -0.21 -13.01
N VAL A 86 6.82 -0.94 -11.91
CA VAL A 86 5.87 -0.86 -10.79
C VAL A 86 6.54 -0.11 -9.63
N VAL A 87 5.82 0.84 -9.03
CA VAL A 87 6.19 1.45 -7.76
C VAL A 87 5.24 0.95 -6.69
N PHE A 88 5.76 0.26 -5.69
CA PHE A 88 4.99 -0.28 -4.58
C PHE A 88 5.10 0.61 -3.35
N THR A 89 3.96 0.95 -2.74
CA THR A 89 3.93 1.69 -1.47
C THR A 89 3.94 0.72 -0.31
N SER A 90 5.14 0.48 0.21
CA SER A 90 5.33 -0.26 1.46
C SER A 90 5.13 0.68 2.67
N SER A 91 5.94 0.54 3.71
CA SER A 91 5.85 1.31 4.95
C SER A 91 7.16 1.22 5.74
N ILE A 92 7.42 2.21 6.58
CA ILE A 92 8.40 2.11 7.67
C ILE A 92 8.13 0.90 8.58
N GLY A 93 6.89 0.42 8.64
CA GLY A 93 6.52 -0.80 9.36
C GLY A 93 7.19 -2.08 8.84
N ALA A 94 7.68 -2.08 7.59
CA ALA A 94 8.48 -3.18 7.01
C ALA A 94 9.98 -3.07 7.32
N VAL A 95 10.43 -1.93 7.85
CA VAL A 95 11.84 -1.59 8.06
C VAL A 95 12.16 -1.50 9.56
N TYR A 96 11.33 -0.82 10.35
CA TYR A 96 11.72 -0.34 11.68
C TYR A 96 11.50 -1.34 12.82
N MET A 97 10.62 -2.33 12.67
CA MET A 97 10.09 -3.15 13.77
C MET A 97 11.02 -4.31 14.15
N ASP A 98 12.22 -3.99 14.63
CA ASP A 98 13.20 -4.97 15.10
C ASP A 98 13.72 -4.60 16.50
N PRO A 99 13.35 -5.35 17.55
CA PRO A 99 13.81 -5.07 18.91
C PRO A 99 15.29 -5.40 19.12
N SER A 100 15.93 -6.12 18.20
CA SER A 100 17.35 -6.47 18.28
C SER A 100 18.27 -5.42 17.66
N ARG A 101 17.71 -4.44 16.94
CA ARG A 101 18.49 -3.35 16.35
C ARG A 101 19.12 -2.49 17.44
N ASN A 102 20.38 -2.11 17.23
CA ASN A 102 21.07 -1.20 18.13
C ASN A 102 20.44 0.21 18.05
N ILE A 103 20.26 0.88 19.18
CA ILE A 103 19.65 2.21 19.26
C ILE A 103 20.47 3.29 18.54
N ASP A 104 21.79 3.11 18.44
CA ASP A 104 22.69 4.05 17.76
C ASP A 104 22.84 3.75 16.26
N GLU A 105 22.22 2.68 15.77
CA GLU A 105 22.27 2.28 14.37
C GLU A 105 21.36 3.17 13.52
N VAL A 106 21.90 3.71 12.43
CA VAL A 106 21.13 4.50 11.47
C VAL A 106 20.18 3.56 10.73
N VAL A 107 18.89 3.86 10.79
CA VAL A 107 17.88 3.13 10.02
C VAL A 107 17.91 3.60 8.57
N ASP A 108 18.24 2.69 7.66
CA ASP A 108 18.27 2.90 6.21
C ASP A 108 17.51 1.77 5.47
N GLU A 109 17.59 1.75 4.14
CA GLU A 109 16.89 0.78 3.28
C GLU A 109 17.42 -0.67 3.41
N SER A 110 18.55 -0.88 4.09
CA SER A 110 19.05 -2.24 4.37
C SER A 110 18.37 -2.89 5.57
N CYS A 111 17.68 -2.10 6.40
CA CYS A 111 16.96 -2.57 7.57
C CYS A 111 15.64 -3.26 7.20
N TRP A 112 15.34 -4.36 7.89
CA TRP A 112 14.05 -5.05 7.82
C TRP A 112 13.44 -5.25 9.21
N SER A 113 12.12 -5.26 9.26
CA SER A 113 11.36 -5.59 10.45
C SER A 113 11.47 -7.08 10.81
N ASN A 114 11.54 -7.37 12.10
CA ASN A 114 11.48 -8.73 12.61
C ASN A 114 10.02 -9.25 12.58
N LEU A 115 9.75 -10.21 11.70
CA LEU A 115 8.39 -10.73 11.48
C LEU A 115 7.81 -11.44 12.71
N GLU A 116 8.64 -12.12 13.49
CA GLU A 116 8.21 -12.80 14.71
C GLU A 116 7.84 -11.80 15.80
N TYR A 117 8.65 -10.74 15.96
CA TYR A 117 8.32 -9.63 16.84
C TYR A 117 6.98 -8.98 16.47
N CYS A 118 6.78 -8.64 15.18
CA CYS A 118 5.52 -8.06 14.72
C CYS A 118 4.30 -8.95 15.05
N LYS A 119 4.41 -10.27 14.84
CA LYS A 119 3.35 -11.24 15.21
C LYS A 119 3.11 -11.26 16.72
N ASN A 120 4.16 -11.40 17.51
CA ASN A 120 4.09 -11.55 18.97
C ASN A 120 3.52 -10.30 19.64
N THR A 121 3.78 -9.11 19.09
CA THR A 121 3.23 -7.84 19.57
C THR A 121 1.94 -7.43 18.87
N LYS A 122 1.38 -8.28 18.01
CA LYS A 122 0.14 -8.03 17.24
C LYS A 122 0.19 -6.78 16.34
N ASN A 123 1.38 -6.39 15.88
CA ASN A 123 1.58 -5.35 14.87
C ASN A 123 1.31 -5.93 13.47
N TRP A 124 0.05 -6.31 13.22
CA TRP A 124 -0.35 -7.01 12.00
C TRP A 124 -0.28 -6.13 10.76
N TYR A 125 -0.45 -4.82 10.89
CA TYR A 125 -0.17 -3.89 9.80
C TYR A 125 1.30 -3.96 9.36
N CYS A 126 2.23 -3.86 10.32
CA CYS A 126 3.67 -3.93 10.05
C CYS A 126 4.08 -5.29 9.48
N TYR A 127 3.56 -6.38 10.06
CA TYR A 127 3.76 -7.73 9.52
C TYR A 127 3.26 -7.83 8.07
N GLY A 128 2.01 -7.42 7.82
CA GLY A 128 1.38 -7.47 6.51
C GLY A 128 2.14 -6.67 5.45
N LYS A 129 2.62 -5.47 5.79
CA LYS A 129 3.44 -4.66 4.88
C LYS A 129 4.78 -5.32 4.57
N ALA A 130 5.47 -5.88 5.57
CA ALA A 130 6.74 -6.57 5.36
C ALA A 130 6.59 -7.79 4.44
N VAL A 131 5.59 -8.66 4.70
CA VAL A 131 5.40 -9.86 3.87
C VAL A 131 4.84 -9.55 2.48
N ALA A 132 4.05 -8.49 2.33
CA ALA A 132 3.57 -8.03 1.02
C ALA A 132 4.72 -7.45 0.18
N GLU A 133 5.65 -6.71 0.80
CA GLU A 133 6.84 -6.20 0.12
C GLU A 133 7.76 -7.35 -0.33
N GLN A 134 8.04 -8.31 0.54
CA GLN A 134 8.83 -9.51 0.18
C GLN A 134 8.17 -10.28 -0.96
N ALA A 135 6.85 -10.51 -0.89
CA ALA A 135 6.11 -11.16 -1.96
C ALA A 135 6.15 -10.38 -3.29
N ALA A 136 6.08 -9.05 -3.23
CA ALA A 136 6.20 -8.21 -4.43
C ALA A 136 7.60 -8.34 -5.06
N TRP A 137 8.66 -8.32 -4.25
CA TRP A 137 10.03 -8.52 -4.71
C TRP A 137 10.24 -9.90 -5.34
N ASP A 138 9.77 -10.96 -4.69
CA ASP A 138 9.87 -12.34 -5.20
C ASP A 138 9.14 -12.50 -6.53
N GLU A 139 7.90 -12.01 -6.62
CA GLU A 139 7.08 -12.11 -7.83
C GLU A 139 7.67 -11.25 -8.97
N ALA A 140 8.20 -10.06 -8.66
CA ALA A 140 8.80 -9.17 -9.65
C ALA A 140 10.08 -9.77 -10.21
N LYS A 141 10.93 -10.33 -9.35
CA LYS A 141 12.14 -11.04 -9.75
C LYS A 141 11.83 -12.25 -10.62
N ALA A 142 10.83 -13.05 -10.24
CA ALA A 142 10.42 -14.24 -10.99
C ALA A 142 9.91 -13.91 -12.40
N ARG A 143 9.33 -12.72 -12.59
CA ARG A 143 8.69 -12.31 -13.86
C ARG A 143 9.49 -11.28 -14.66
N GLY A 144 10.61 -10.79 -14.13
CA GLY A 144 11.41 -9.75 -14.76
C GLY A 144 10.71 -8.39 -14.79
N VAL A 145 9.92 -8.06 -13.77
CA VAL A 145 9.30 -6.74 -13.61
C VAL A 145 10.27 -5.81 -12.88
N ASP A 146 10.52 -4.62 -13.43
CA ASP A 146 11.22 -3.55 -12.72
C ASP A 146 10.32 -3.04 -11.59
N LEU A 147 10.73 -3.31 -10.35
CA LEU A 147 10.03 -2.92 -9.13
C LEU A 147 10.88 -1.91 -8.35
N VAL A 148 10.25 -0.83 -7.93
CA VAL A 148 10.78 0.11 -6.94
C VAL A 148 9.81 0.16 -5.76
N VAL A 149 10.34 0.22 -4.55
CA VAL A 149 9.54 0.35 -3.32
C VAL A 149 9.79 1.71 -2.68
N VAL A 150 8.72 2.30 -2.12
CA VAL A 150 8.80 3.48 -1.26
C VAL A 150 8.28 3.10 0.12
N ASN A 151 9.07 3.38 1.16
CA ASN A 151 8.76 3.07 2.56
C ASN A 151 8.46 4.38 3.33
N PRO A 152 7.24 4.95 3.20
CA PRO A 152 6.88 6.15 3.94
C PRO A 152 6.80 5.87 5.45
N VAL A 153 7.11 6.89 6.24
CA VAL A 153 6.79 6.96 7.67
C VAL A 153 5.32 7.36 7.88
N LEU A 154 4.93 7.75 9.10
CA LEU A 154 3.61 8.33 9.36
C LEU A 154 3.37 9.55 8.45
N VAL A 155 2.39 9.47 7.55
CA VAL A 155 2.12 10.51 6.54
C VAL A 155 1.09 11.49 7.08
N LEU A 156 1.46 12.77 7.13
CA LEU A 156 0.60 13.87 7.59
C LEU A 156 0.56 14.97 6.52
N GLY A 157 -0.53 15.72 6.49
CA GLY A 157 -0.76 16.81 5.53
C GLY A 157 -2.24 17.07 5.30
N PRO A 158 -2.60 18.00 4.40
CA PRO A 158 -3.99 18.24 4.00
C PRO A 158 -4.63 16.97 3.41
N LEU A 159 -5.91 16.74 3.74
CA LEU A 159 -6.68 15.61 3.22
C LEU A 159 -7.48 16.09 2.00
N LEU A 160 -7.30 15.42 0.86
CA LEU A 160 -8.14 15.66 -0.32
C LEU A 160 -9.46 14.91 -0.22
N GLN A 161 -9.45 13.71 0.38
CA GLN A 161 -10.63 12.92 0.62
C GLN A 161 -11.45 13.45 1.81
N SER A 162 -12.75 13.21 1.81
CA SER A 162 -13.68 13.66 2.86
C SER A 162 -13.61 12.87 4.17
N THR A 163 -12.79 11.82 4.23
CA THR A 163 -12.68 10.91 5.39
C THR A 163 -11.31 10.98 6.05
N ILE A 164 -11.30 10.87 7.38
CA ILE A 164 -10.07 10.85 8.16
C ILE A 164 -9.31 9.56 7.88
N ASN A 165 -8.03 9.67 7.52
CA ASN A 165 -7.16 8.52 7.30
C ASN A 165 -6.54 7.99 8.61
N ALA A 166 -5.96 6.79 8.55
CA ALA A 166 -5.38 6.12 9.72
C ALA A 166 -4.27 6.95 10.41
N SER A 167 -3.43 7.65 9.65
CA SER A 167 -2.34 8.46 10.22
C SER A 167 -2.88 9.65 11.02
N THR A 168 -3.92 10.31 10.50
CA THR A 168 -4.59 11.41 11.21
C THR A 168 -5.35 10.90 12.42
N ILE A 169 -6.01 9.73 12.34
CA ILE A 169 -6.64 9.07 13.49
C ILE A 169 -5.60 8.77 14.58
N HIS A 170 -4.40 8.32 14.21
CA HIS A 170 -3.34 8.03 15.18
C HIS A 170 -2.99 9.26 16.02
N ILE A 171 -2.83 10.42 15.39
CA ILE A 171 -2.57 11.70 16.09
C ILE A 171 -3.80 12.15 16.89
N LEU A 172 -5.01 12.04 16.30
CA LEU A 172 -6.26 12.45 16.94
C LEU A 172 -6.48 11.73 18.28
N LYS A 173 -6.07 10.47 18.40
CA LYS A 173 -6.21 9.69 19.63
C LYS A 173 -5.50 10.34 20.82
N TYR A 174 -4.32 10.93 20.61
CA TYR A 174 -3.60 11.67 21.65
C TYR A 174 -4.27 13.01 21.97
N LEU A 175 -4.69 13.74 20.93
CA LEU A 175 -5.37 15.04 21.11
C LEU A 175 -6.70 14.90 21.87
N ALA A 176 -7.42 13.81 21.65
CA ALA A 176 -8.66 13.49 22.34
C ALA A 176 -8.47 12.80 23.71
N GLY A 177 -7.22 12.58 24.15
CA GLY A 177 -6.91 11.91 25.42
C GLY A 177 -7.24 10.42 25.48
N SER A 178 -7.54 9.79 24.34
CA SER A 178 -7.81 8.35 24.24
C SER A 178 -6.53 7.49 24.21
N ALA A 179 -5.37 8.11 23.95
CA ALA A 179 -4.04 7.53 24.10
C ALA A 179 -3.17 8.42 25.00
N LYS A 180 -2.27 7.81 25.77
CA LYS A 180 -1.28 8.52 26.60
C LYS A 180 0.08 8.51 25.92
N THR A 181 0.82 9.62 26.06
CA THR A 181 2.23 9.75 25.64
C THR A 181 3.16 9.00 26.57
#